data_AF-A0A7W1FAG6-F1
#
_entry.id   AF-A0A7W1FAG6-F1
#
_cell.length_a   1.000
_cell.length_b   1.000
_cell.length_c   1.000
_cell.angle_alpha   90.00
_cell.angle_beta   90.00
_cell.angle_gamma   90.00
#
_symmetry.space_group_name_H-M   'P 1'
#
loop_
_entity.id
_entity.type
_entity.pdbx_description
1 polymer ?
#
loop_
_entity_poly.entity_id
_entity_poly.type
_entity_poly.pdbx_seq_one_letter_code
_entity_poly.pdbx_strand_id
1 'polypeptide(L)' 'MTVGRDDVVAWIRAFAGEVSARKEELTALDSAIGDADHGINMDRGMQAVVAK' A
#
# COMPACT_ATOMS: atom_id res chain seq x y z
N MET A 1 25.49 -7.77 -2.38
CA MET A 1 24.08 -8.21 -2.47
C MET A 1 23.40 -7.30 -3.47
N THR A 2 22.83 -7.84 -4.54
CA THR A 2 22.15 -7.06 -5.59
C THR A 2 20.66 -7.32 -5.51
N VAL A 3 19.84 -6.27 -5.64
CA VAL A 3 18.39 -6.39 -5.75
C VAL A 3 18.03 -6.56 -7.22
N GLY A 4 17.42 -7.68 -7.57
CA GLY A 4 16.95 -8.00 -8.91
C GLY A 4 15.50 -7.57 -9.15
N ARG A 5 15.06 -7.64 -10.40
CA ARG A 5 13.67 -7.32 -10.80
C ARG A 5 12.65 -8.08 -9.96
N ASP A 6 12.86 -9.38 -9.77
CA ASP A 6 11.89 -10.24 -9.10
C ASP A 6 11.80 -9.95 -7.60
N ASP A 7 12.91 -9.50 -6.98
CA ASP A 7 12.91 -9.00 -5.60
C ASP A 7 12.04 -7.75 -5.47
N VAL A 8 12.12 -6.82 -6.43
CA VAL A 8 11.28 -5.61 -6.46
C VAL A 8 9.81 -5.96 -6.67
N VAL A 9 9.50 -6.92 -7.55
CA VAL A 9 8.12 -7.40 -7.77
C VAL A 9 7.57 -8.04 -6.49
N ALA A 10 8.36 -8.87 -5.82
CA ALA A 10 7.98 -9.48 -4.55
C ALA A 10 7.71 -8.42 -3.47
N TRP A 11 8.57 -7.41 -3.37
CA TRP A 11 8.39 -6.29 -2.45
C TRP A 11 7.10 -5.50 -2.73
N ILE A 12 6.81 -5.16 -3.99
CA ILE A 12 5.58 -4.43 -4.35
C ILE A 12 4.33 -5.20 -3.92
N ARG A 13 4.31 -6.53 -4.14
CA ARG A 13 3.19 -7.39 -3.72
C ARG A 13 3.06 -7.47 -2.21
N ALA A 14 4.18 -7.59 -1.49
CA ALA A 14 4.18 -7.59 -0.03
C ALA A 14 3.68 -6.25 0.54
N PHE A 15 4.15 -5.14 -0.01
CA PHE A 15 3.71 -3.80 0.39
C PHE A 15 2.22 -3.58 0.13
N ALA A 16 1.70 -4.04 -1.01
CA ALA A 16 0.25 -4.00 -1.29
C ALA A 16 -0.57 -4.77 -0.24
N GLY A 17 -0.07 -5.95 0.18
CA GLY A 17 -0.68 -6.74 1.24
C GLY A 17 -0.74 -6.00 2.58
N GLU A 18 0.37 -5.40 3.00
CA GLU A 18 0.43 -4.61 4.24
C GLU A 18 -0.48 -3.37 4.19
N VAL A 19 -0.50 -2.64 3.07
CA VAL A 19 -1.39 -1.50 2.87
C VAL A 19 -2.86 -1.91 3.00
N SER A 20 -3.24 -3.03 2.38
CA SER A 20 -4.62 -3.51 2.44
C SER A 20 -5.00 -3.95 3.86
N ALA A 21 -4.11 -4.67 4.55
CA ALA A 21 -4.32 -5.12 5.93
C ALA A 21 -4.44 -3.94 6.93
N ARG A 22 -3.76 -2.83 6.67
CA ARG A 22 -3.70 -1.65 7.54
C ARG A 22 -4.50 -0.46 7.02
N LYS A 23 -5.35 -0.65 6.02
CA LYS A 23 -6.12 0.42 5.36
C LYS A 23 -6.87 1.29 6.37
N GLU A 24 -7.57 0.68 7.32
CA GLU A 24 -8.35 1.39 8.34
C GLU A 24 -7.44 2.17 9.30
N GLU A 25 -6.33 1.57 9.73
CA GLU A 25 -5.31 2.22 10.56
C GLU A 25 -4.74 3.46 9.86
N LEU A 26 -4.33 3.32 8.60
CA LEU A 26 -3.79 4.41 7.78
C LEU A 26 -4.81 5.53 7.56
N THR A 27 -6.08 5.18 7.38
CA THR A 27 -7.19 6.14 7.25
C THR A 27 -7.44 6.88 8.56
N ALA A 28 -7.38 6.17 9.70
CA ALA A 28 -7.57 6.77 11.01
C ALA A 28 -6.42 7.72 11.40
N LEU A 29 -5.18 7.34 11.11
CA LEU A 29 -4.02 8.21 11.31
C LEU A 29 -4.12 9.49 10.49
N ASP A 30 -4.53 9.37 9.23
CA ASP A 30 -4.73 10.52 8.35
C ASP A 30 -5.91 11.38 8.81
N SER A 31 -7.01 10.78 9.28
CA SER A 31 -8.13 11.54 9.87
C SER A 31 -7.73 12.43 11.05
N ALA A 32 -6.66 12.10 11.78
CA ALA A 32 -6.23 12.88 12.92
C ALA A 32 -5.60 14.23 12.52
N ILE A 33 -5.05 14.34 11.30
CA ILE A 33 -4.28 15.52 10.84
C ILE A 33 -4.53 15.91 9.37
N GLY A 34 -5.45 15.24 8.69
CA GLY A 34 -5.68 15.31 7.24
C GLY A 34 -7.15 15.07 6.90
N ASP A 35 -7.41 14.52 5.72
CA ASP A 35 -8.77 14.39 5.13
C ASP A 35 -9.34 12.97 5.17
N ALA A 36 -8.65 12.05 5.85
CA ALA A 36 -9.08 10.67 6.08
C ALA A 36 -9.25 9.87 4.79
N ASP A 37 -8.38 10.09 3.81
CA ASP A 37 -8.42 9.40 2.52
C ASP A 37 -7.17 8.54 2.25
N HIS A 38 -6.10 8.69 3.04
CA HIS A 38 -4.80 8.09 2.75
C HIS A 38 -4.86 6.56 2.60
N GLY A 39 -5.40 5.84 3.59
CA GLY A 39 -5.48 4.38 3.53
C GLY A 39 -6.35 3.89 2.36
N ILE A 40 -7.43 4.60 2.06
CA ILE A 40 -8.33 4.31 0.93
C ILE A 40 -7.59 4.49 -0.41
N ASN A 41 -6.88 5.60 -0.56
CA ASN A 41 -6.14 5.94 -1.76
C ASN A 41 -4.98 4.96 -2.01
N MET A 42 -4.24 4.60 -0.96
CA MET A 42 -3.14 3.64 -1.04
C MET A 42 -3.64 2.25 -1.40
N ASP A 43 -4.69 1.74 -0.75
CA ASP A 43 -5.26 0.43 -1.08
C ASP A 43 -5.75 0.40 -2.54
N ARG A 44 -6.52 1.40 -2.97
CA ARG A 44 -7.00 1.51 -4.37
C ARG A 44 -5.85 1.50 -5.37
N GLY A 45 -4.81 2.30 -5.13
CA GLY A 45 -3.64 2.38 -6.02
C GLY A 45 -2.86 1.07 -6.08
N MET A 46 -2.62 0.44 -4.93
CA MET A 46 -1.86 -0.80 -4.86
C MET A 46 -2.61 -1.99 -5.48
N GLN A 47 -3.94 -2.08 -5.30
CA GLN A 47 -4.73 -3.10 -6.01
C GLN A 47 -4.64 -2.92 -7.53
N ALA A 48 -4.65 -1.68 -8.02
CA ALA A 48 -4.50 -1.41 -9.46
C ALA A 48 -3.11 -1.81 -9.98
N VAL A 49 -2.05 -1.62 -9.20
CA VAL A 49 -0.68 -2.05 -9.55
C VAL A 49 -0.54 -3.57 -9.56
N VAL A 50 -1.07 -4.27 -8.55
CA VAL A 50 -0.93 -5.73 -8.42
C VAL A 50 -1.71 -6.50 -9.49
N ALA A 51 -2.75 -5.88 -10.06
CA ALA A 51 -3.52 -6.41 -11.19
C ALA A 51 -2.82 -6.29 -12.56
N LYS A 52 -1.60 -5.73 -12.63
CA LYS A 52 -0.76 -5.64 -13.84
C LYS A 52 0.33 -6.70 -13.84
#